data_AF-A0AAW6LWV4-F1
#
_entry.id   AF-A0AAW6LWV4-F1
#
_cell.length_a   1.000
_cell.length_b   1.000
_cell.length_c   1.000
_cell.angle_alpha   90.00
_cell.angle_beta   90.00
_cell.angle_gamma   90.00
#
_symmetry.space_group_name_H-M   'P 1'
#
loop_
_entity.id
_entity.type
_entity.pdbx_description
1 polymer ?
#
loop_
_entity_poly.entity_id
_entity_poly.type
_entity_poly.pdbx_seq_one_letter_code
_entity_poly.pdbx_strand_id
1 'polypeptide(L)' 'MRTVTTPSPSRSKDKRTKADLFINENPEDLEIVRQHSRDRDKKPLRIDARTIIMVKPELCTPQHAAKLRAKFEKARKQST' A
#
# COMPACT_ATOMS: atom_id res chain seq x y z
N MET A 1 16.46 44.02 -33.79
CA MET A 1 15.42 42.98 -33.96
C MET A 1 14.60 42.92 -32.67
N ARG A 2 13.32 43.31 -32.68
CA ARG A 2 12.43 43.17 -31.50
C ARG A 2 11.70 41.82 -31.62
N THR A 3 11.98 40.89 -30.72
CA THR A 3 11.28 39.62 -30.62
C THR A 3 9.91 39.85 -30.02
N VAL A 4 8.87 39.77 -30.86
CA VAL A 4 7.47 39.82 -30.42
C VAL A 4 7.08 38.41 -29.98
N THR A 5 7.04 38.20 -28.67
CA THR A 5 6.56 36.94 -28.09
C THR A 5 5.03 36.98 -28.06
N THR A 6 4.37 36.34 -29.02
CA THR A 6 2.91 36.15 -28.97
C THR A 6 2.58 35.06 -27.94
N PRO A 7 1.76 35.33 -26.90
CA PRO A 7 1.34 34.28 -25.98
C PRO A 7 0.46 33.25 -26.70
N SER A 8 0.72 31.97 -26.45
CA SER A 8 0.00 30.85 -27.06
C SER A 8 -1.50 30.87 -26.69
N PRO A 9 -2.43 30.70 -27.65
CA PRO A 9 -3.86 30.91 -27.45
C PRO A 9 -4.53 29.63 -26.92
N SER A 10 -4.10 29.09 -25.78
CA SER A 10 -4.86 28.01 -25.13
C SER A 10 -5.90 28.62 -24.17
N ARG A 11 -7.05 29.03 -24.72
CA ARG A 11 -8.27 29.43 -23.97
C ARG A 11 -9.09 28.22 -23.49
N SER A 12 -8.46 27.09 -23.13
CA SER A 12 -9.22 25.99 -22.54
C SER A 12 -9.50 26.33 -21.07
N LYS A 13 -10.77 26.52 -20.72
CA LYS A 13 -11.22 26.66 -19.32
C LYS A 13 -11.01 25.36 -18.52
N ASP A 14 -10.87 24.23 -19.22
CA ASP A 14 -10.55 22.92 -18.63
C ASP A 14 -9.05 22.65 -18.63
N LYS A 15 -8.26 23.50 -17.98
CA LYS A 15 -6.89 23.11 -17.61
C LYS A 15 -7.00 22.11 -16.48
N ARG A 16 -6.60 20.86 -16.74
CA ARG A 16 -6.47 19.82 -15.71
C ARG A 16 -5.56 20.35 -14.60
N THR A 17 -6.16 20.77 -13.49
CA THR A 17 -5.44 21.16 -12.28
C THR A 17 -4.69 19.92 -11.80
N LYS A 18 -3.36 20.02 -11.67
CA LYS A 18 -2.60 18.94 -11.05
C LYS A 18 -2.98 18.92 -9.58
N ALA A 19 -3.32 17.74 -9.06
CA ALA A 19 -3.49 17.56 -7.63
C ALA A 19 -2.21 18.00 -6.93
N ASP A 20 -2.35 18.82 -5.89
CA ASP A 20 -1.22 19.23 -5.07
C ASP A 20 -0.83 18.05 -4.17
N LEU A 21 0.39 17.54 -4.35
CA LEU A 21 0.89 16.38 -3.62
C LEU A 21 1.18 16.70 -2.14
N PHE A 22 1.24 17.99 -1.78
CA PHE A 22 1.59 18.44 -0.43
C PHE A 22 0.37 18.92 0.38
N ILE A 23 -0.78 19.09 -0.27
CA ILE A 23 -2.02 19.47 0.39
C ILE A 23 -2.94 18.25 0.40
N ASN A 24 -3.24 17.76 1.60
CA ASN A 24 -4.22 16.71 1.74
C ASN A 24 -5.60 17.33 1.91
N GLU A 25 -6.42 17.25 0.86
CA GLU A 25 -7.78 17.79 0.85
C GLU A 25 -8.71 17.06 1.83
N ASN A 26 -8.40 15.80 2.17
CA ASN A 26 -9.18 14.97 3.09
C ASN A 26 -8.29 14.33 4.19
N PRO A 27 -8.08 15.01 5.33
CA PRO A 27 -7.27 14.47 6.41
C PRO A 27 -7.91 13.26 7.13
N GLU A 28 -9.24 13.16 7.13
CA GLU A 28 -10.00 12.05 7.75
C GLU A 28 -9.69 10.70 7.08
N ASP A 29 -9.57 10.67 5.76
CA ASP A 29 -9.23 9.46 5.00
C ASP A 29 -7.82 8.95 5.35
N LEU A 30 -6.88 9.85 5.64
CA LEU A 30 -5.55 9.47 6.13
C LEU A 30 -5.63 8.81 7.50
N GLU A 31 -6.51 9.29 8.39
CA GLU A 31 -6.66 8.71 9.72
C GLU A 31 -7.24 7.30 9.64
N ILE A 32 -8.19 7.06 8.75
CA ILE A 32 -8.73 5.74 8.46
C ILE A 32 -7.61 4.81 7.94
N VAL A 33 -6.82 5.26 6.96
CA VAL A 33 -5.67 4.48 6.43
C VAL A 33 -4.63 4.21 7.52
N ARG A 34 -4.31 5.20 8.37
CA ARG A 34 -3.41 5.05 9.52
C ARG A 34 -3.99 4.10 10.58
N GLN A 35 -5.30 4.10 10.77
CA GLN A 35 -6.01 3.22 11.70
C GLN A 35 -6.03 1.78 11.19
N HIS A 36 -6.13 1.56 9.87
CA HIS A 36 -5.94 0.25 9.26
C HIS A 36 -4.49 -0.25 9.34
N SER A 37 -3.51 0.66 9.39
CA SER A 37 -2.10 0.31 9.64
C SER A 37 -1.79 -0.09 11.10
N ARG A 38 -2.80 -0.30 11.95
CA ARG A 38 -2.67 -0.86 13.33
C ARG A 38 -2.22 -2.33 13.36
N ASP A 39 -1.36 -2.73 12.44
CA ASP A 39 -0.44 -3.85 12.58
C ASP A 39 0.81 -3.47 13.40
N ARG A 40 0.78 -2.33 14.10
CA ARG A 40 1.92 -1.79 14.88
C ARG A 40 2.59 -2.82 15.80
N ASP A 41 1.80 -3.72 16.37
CA ASP A 41 2.31 -4.72 17.32
C ASP A 41 2.61 -6.08 16.67
N LYS A 42 2.32 -6.25 15.38
CA LYS A 42 2.54 -7.52 14.68
C LYS A 42 3.96 -7.59 14.12
N LYS A 43 4.57 -8.77 14.21
CA LYS A 43 5.87 -9.08 13.62
C LYS A 43 5.69 -9.84 12.30
N PRO A 44 6.52 -9.58 11.29
CA PRO A 44 6.53 -10.35 10.06
C PRO A 44 7.11 -11.74 10.33
N LEU A 45 6.34 -12.79 10.08
CA LEU A 45 6.78 -14.17 10.10
C LEU A 45 6.83 -14.71 8.67
N ARG A 46 8.03 -15.06 8.20
CA ARG A 46 8.24 -15.62 6.88
C ARG A 46 7.98 -17.13 6.90
N ILE A 47 7.00 -17.57 6.13
CA ILE A 47 6.70 -19.01 6.00
C ILE A 47 7.37 -19.63 4.78
N ASP A 48 7.41 -18.92 3.64
CA ASP A 48 8.00 -19.38 2.37
C ASP A 48 8.88 -18.28 1.75
N ALA A 49 9.59 -18.59 0.66
CA ALA A 49 10.38 -17.61 -0.09
C ALA A 49 9.57 -16.40 -0.60
N ARG A 50 8.27 -16.59 -0.84
CA ARG A 50 7.38 -15.54 -1.39
C ARG A 50 6.24 -15.15 -0.45
N THR A 51 6.16 -15.75 0.74
CA THR A 51 4.98 -15.61 1.60
C THR A 51 5.40 -15.18 3.01
N ILE A 52 4.96 -13.99 3.40
CA ILE A 52 5.20 -13.37 4.71
C ILE A 52 3.83 -13.06 5.33
N ILE A 53 3.67 -13.35 6.61
CA ILE A 53 2.42 -13.17 7.34
C ILE A 53 2.69 -12.29 8.56
N MET A 54 1.83 -11.30 8.79
CA MET A 54 1.87 -10.48 9.99
C MET A 54 1.21 -11.21 11.16
N VAL A 55 2.00 -11.56 12.18
CA VAL A 55 1.54 -12.31 13.36
C VAL A 55 1.85 -11.55 14.65
N LYS A 56 1.13 -11.88 15.73
CA LYS A 56 1.49 -11.38 17.07
C LYS A 56 2.91 -11.81 17.44
N PRO A 57 3.63 -11.03 18.27
CA PRO A 57 5.04 -11.30 18.59
C PRO A 57 5.20 -12.62 19.35
N GLU A 58 4.23 -12.99 20.19
CA GLU A 58 4.16 -14.27 20.92
C GLU A 58 4.09 -15.49 19.99
N LEU A 59 3.52 -15.31 18.80
CA LEU A 59 3.30 -16.36 17.80
C LEU A 59 4.41 -16.39 16.73
N CYS A 60 5.41 -15.52 16.83
CA CYS A 60 6.55 -15.48 15.92
C CYS A 60 7.55 -16.61 16.22
N THR A 61 7.06 -17.85 16.30
CA THR A 61 7.81 -19.06 16.64
C THR A 61 7.94 -19.99 15.43
N PRO A 62 9.01 -20.79 15.35
CA PRO A 62 9.21 -21.72 14.23
C PRO A 62 8.13 -22.80 14.15
N GLN A 63 7.59 -23.23 15.30
CA GLN A 63 6.48 -24.19 15.36
C GLN A 63 5.21 -23.63 14.73
N HIS A 64 4.89 -22.36 15.01
CA HIS A 64 3.74 -21.70 14.41
C HIS A 64 3.93 -21.51 12.90
N ALA A 65 5.14 -21.16 12.45
CA ALA A 65 5.48 -21.08 11.04
C ALA A 65 5.23 -22.42 10.31
N ALA A 66 5.64 -23.55 10.90
CA ALA A 66 5.42 -24.87 10.32
C ALA A 66 3.93 -25.23 10.18
N LYS A 67 3.12 -24.91 11.20
CA LYS A 67 1.65 -25.09 11.14
C LYS A 67 1.02 -24.27 10.01
N LEU A 68 1.46 -23.02 9.84
CA LEU A 68 0.99 -22.16 8.75
C LEU A 68 1.42 -22.70 7.38
N ARG A 69 2.69 -23.14 7.21
CA ARG A 69 3.14 -23.76 5.96
C ARG A 69 2.25 -24.94 5.56
N ALA A 70 1.99 -25.87 6.47
CA ALA A 70 1.14 -27.04 6.20
C ALA A 70 -0.29 -26.63 5.78
N LYS A 71 -0.85 -25.60 6.43
CA LYS A 71 -2.18 -25.07 6.08
C LYS A 71 -2.21 -24.46 4.68
N PHE A 72 -1.21 -23.66 4.31
CA PHE A 72 -1.11 -23.04 2.99
C PHE A 72 -0.83 -24.07 1.89
N GLU A 73 0.00 -25.08 2.16
CA GLU A 73 0.28 -26.16 1.22
C GLU A 73 -0.98 -26.99 0.94
N LYS A 74 -1.76 -27.31 1.97
CA LYS A 74 -3.06 -27.98 1.80
C LYS A 74 -4.02 -27.16 0.95
N ALA A 75 -4.12 -25.85 1.20
CA ALA A 75 -4.98 -24.96 0.44
C ALA A 75 -4.55 -24.88 -1.04
N ARG A 76 -3.24 -24.80 -1.33
CA ARG A 76 -2.70 -24.83 -2.71
C ARG A 76 -3.09 -26.10 -3.46
N LYS A 77 -3.02 -27.26 -2.80
CA LYS A 77 -3.38 -28.56 -3.41
C LYS A 77 -4.88 -28.68 -3.70
N GLN A 78 -5.73 -27.97 -2.97
CA GLN A 78 -7.18 -27.99 -3.16
C GLN A 78 -7.67 -26.99 -4.22
N SER A 79 -6.86 -25.97 -4.54
CA SER A 79 -7.20 -24.97 -5.56
C SER A 79 -6.73 -25.35 -6.98
N THR A 80 -6.15 -26.54 -7.15
CA THR A 80 -5.68 -27.08 -8.43
C THR A 80 -6.61 -28.19 -8.87
#